data_AF-A0A812U4P8-F1
#
_entry.id   AF-A0A812U4P8-F1
#
_cell.length_a   1.000
_cell.length_b   1.000
_cell.length_c   1.000
_cell.angle_alpha   90.00
_cell.angle_beta   90.00
_cell.angle_gamma   90.00
#
_symmetry.space_group_name_H-M   'P 1'
#
loop_
_entity.id
_entity.type
_entity.pdbx_description
1 polymer ?
#
loop_
_entity_poly.entity_id
_entity_poly.type
_entity_poly.pdbx_seq_one_letter_code
_entity_poly.pdbx_strand_id
1 'polypeptide(L)'
;MPENFFITISDPDTPPKTNTQKRTSLTVDRTSPDYPHPFGKIPALLDGDVKVFESGAILMYLADKYGGLDTPAKRAEAGKWVVWANASLDPICFKEDGNGRVLGTGLADDPPPLRTLDALLADREFLLGNGEESFSVADVAVGSYLLYVPLFFPDINTLPRWPNVQRYMLQLLQRPAYAKAFGEGTAQQLQNVVSRKADSKLFGLF
;
A
#
# COMPACT_ATOMS: atom_id res chain seq x y z
N MET A 1 -14.77 4.65 -5.91
CA MET A 1 -14.18 3.59 -6.73
C MET A 1 -15.10 2.37 -6.72
N PRO A 2 -15.42 1.75 -7.87
CA PRO A 2 -16.27 0.56 -7.91
C PRO A 2 -15.60 -0.65 -7.23
N GLU A 3 -16.42 -1.53 -6.66
CA GLU A 3 -16.07 -2.56 -5.67
C GLU A 3 -15.16 -3.72 -6.15
N ASN A 4 -14.64 -3.72 -7.39
CA ASN A 4 -14.08 -4.92 -8.03
C ASN A 4 -12.59 -4.85 -8.44
N PHE A 5 -11.81 -3.90 -7.94
CA PHE A 5 -10.40 -3.77 -8.36
C PHE A 5 -9.42 -4.38 -7.36
N PHE A 6 -8.97 -5.61 -7.67
CA PHE A 6 -7.81 -6.23 -7.02
C PHE A 6 -6.76 -6.60 -8.04
N ILE A 7 -5.57 -6.04 -7.85
CA ILE A 7 -4.36 -6.52 -8.49
C ILE A 7 -3.70 -7.46 -7.47
N THR A 8 -4.14 -8.72 -7.45
CA THR A 8 -3.36 -9.78 -6.80
C THR A 8 -2.45 -10.38 -7.84
N ILE A 9 -1.14 -10.28 -7.65
CA ILE A 9 -0.17 -11.02 -8.45
C ILE A 9 0.50 -12.02 -7.53
N SER A 10 0.12 -13.28 -7.68
CA SER A 10 0.81 -14.39 -7.02
C SER A 10 2.14 -14.66 -7.72
N ASP A 11 3.19 -14.79 -6.92
CA ASP A 11 4.45 -15.39 -7.31
C ASP A 11 4.25 -16.91 -7.51
N PRO A 12 4.72 -17.52 -8.62
CA PRO A 12 4.66 -18.97 -8.81
C PRO A 12 5.38 -19.79 -7.71
N ASP A 13 6.33 -19.19 -6.97
CA ASP A 13 7.12 -19.90 -5.95
C ASP A 13 6.54 -19.80 -4.52
N THR A 14 5.38 -19.14 -4.34
CA THR A 14 4.71 -19.08 -3.04
C THR A 14 3.68 -20.20 -2.91
N PRO A 15 3.82 -21.16 -1.97
CA PRO A 15 2.85 -22.24 -1.80
C PRO A 15 1.46 -21.67 -1.45
N PRO A 16 0.38 -22.20 -2.03
CA PRO A 16 -0.96 -21.69 -1.81
C PRO A 16 -1.36 -21.86 -0.34
N LYS A 17 -1.57 -20.74 0.37
CA LYS A 17 -2.30 -20.77 1.64
C LYS A 17 -3.76 -21.07 1.33
N THR A 18 -4.23 -22.19 1.87
CA THR A 18 -5.57 -22.76 1.72
C THR A 18 -6.66 -21.71 1.97
N ASN A 19 -7.19 -21.11 0.90
CA ASN A 19 -8.48 -20.45 0.97
C ASN A 19 -9.22 -20.59 -0.36
N THR A 20 -10.36 -21.28 -0.31
CA THR A 20 -11.18 -21.80 -1.40
C THR A 20 -12.03 -20.73 -2.09
N GLN A 21 -11.46 -19.56 -2.34
CA GLN A 21 -11.98 -18.67 -3.38
C GLN A 21 -11.20 -18.95 -4.66
N LYS A 22 -11.90 -19.14 -5.79
CA LYS A 22 -11.28 -19.22 -7.12
C LYS A 22 -10.48 -17.93 -7.38
N ARG A 23 -9.25 -17.87 -6.88
CA ARG A 23 -8.23 -16.95 -7.36
C ARG A 23 -7.87 -17.48 -8.73
N THR A 24 -8.22 -16.75 -9.77
CA THR A 24 -7.68 -17.00 -11.10
C THR A 24 -6.18 -16.76 -11.00
N SER A 25 -5.40 -17.77 -10.62
CA SER A 25 -3.96 -17.75 -10.76
C SER A 25 -3.69 -17.86 -12.25
N LEU A 26 -3.75 -16.73 -12.95
CA LEU A 26 -3.20 -16.64 -14.27
C LEU A 26 -1.69 -16.81 -14.09
N THR A 27 -1.18 -17.98 -14.44
CA THR A 27 0.25 -18.18 -14.68
C THR A 27 0.58 -17.34 -15.90
N VAL A 28 0.80 -16.04 -15.71
CA VAL A 28 1.14 -15.13 -16.80
C VAL A 28 2.61 -15.35 -17.11
N ASP A 29 2.90 -15.77 -18.34
CA ASP A 29 4.27 -15.78 -18.84
C ASP A 29 4.79 -14.34 -18.92
N ARG A 30 5.57 -13.94 -17.90
CA ARG A 30 6.16 -12.60 -17.79
C ARG A 30 7.29 -12.38 -18.79
N THR A 31 7.74 -13.44 -19.47
CA THR A 31 8.75 -13.37 -20.53
C THR A 31 8.14 -13.16 -21.91
N SER A 32 6.81 -13.27 -22.02
CA SER A 32 6.08 -13.00 -23.25
C SER A 32 6.33 -11.56 -23.72
N PRO A 33 6.63 -11.33 -25.01
CA PRO A 33 6.71 -9.99 -25.60
C PRO A 33 5.42 -9.18 -25.43
N ASP A 34 4.29 -9.86 -25.23
CA ASP A 34 2.99 -9.23 -25.05
C ASP A 34 2.70 -8.83 -23.60
N TYR A 35 3.54 -9.24 -22.64
CA TYR A 35 3.39 -8.89 -21.23
C TYR A 35 3.40 -7.37 -21.05
N PRO A 36 2.44 -6.76 -20.30
CA PRO A 36 2.34 -5.31 -20.21
C PRO A 36 3.52 -4.62 -19.54
N HIS A 37 4.37 -5.36 -18.83
CA HIS A 37 5.56 -4.84 -18.18
C HIS A 37 6.82 -5.21 -19.01
N PRO A 38 7.45 -4.27 -19.72
CA PRO A 38 8.59 -4.58 -20.59
C PRO A 38 9.81 -5.12 -19.84
N PHE A 39 9.87 -4.88 -18.53
CA PHE A 39 10.91 -5.40 -17.62
C PHE A 39 10.55 -6.71 -16.92
N GLY A 40 9.42 -7.35 -17.25
CA GLY A 40 9.00 -8.63 -16.67
C GLY A 40 8.63 -8.58 -15.17
N LYS A 41 8.43 -7.38 -14.60
CA LYS A 41 8.08 -7.18 -13.18
C LYS A 41 6.58 -7.03 -12.97
N ILE A 42 6.21 -6.97 -11.71
CA ILE A 42 4.84 -6.75 -11.23
C ILE A 42 4.81 -5.44 -10.43
N PRO A 43 3.68 -4.71 -10.40
CA PRO A 43 2.42 -4.99 -11.08
C PRO A 43 2.37 -4.55 -12.55
N ALA A 44 1.45 -5.18 -13.30
CA ALA A 44 1.17 -4.90 -14.71
C ALA A 44 -0.34 -4.97 -14.97
N LEU A 45 -0.88 -4.06 -15.78
CA LEU A 45 -2.28 -3.98 -16.17
C LEU A 45 -2.40 -4.03 -17.69
N LEU A 46 -3.31 -4.87 -18.18
CA LEU A 46 -3.81 -4.86 -19.55
C LEU A 46 -5.31 -4.54 -19.51
N ASP A 47 -5.72 -3.49 -20.20
CA ASP A 47 -7.10 -3.02 -20.26
C ASP A 47 -7.49 -2.70 -21.72
N GLY A 48 -8.03 -3.71 -22.41
CA GLY A 48 -8.12 -3.70 -23.86
C GLY A 48 -6.73 -3.64 -24.48
N ASP A 49 -6.48 -2.62 -25.31
CA ASP A 49 -5.18 -2.37 -25.94
C ASP A 49 -4.22 -1.54 -25.05
N VAL A 50 -4.71 -1.04 -23.90
CA VAL A 50 -3.90 -0.22 -22.99
C VAL A 50 -3.04 -1.10 -22.09
N LYS A 51 -1.72 -0.94 -22.19
CA LYS A 51 -0.72 -1.59 -21.34
C LYS A 51 -0.16 -0.56 -20.35
N VAL A 52 -0.30 -0.83 -19.05
CA VAL A 52 0.21 0.03 -17.98
C VAL A 52 1.06 -0.79 -17.01
N PHE A 53 2.27 -0.33 -16.72
CA PHE A 53 3.13 -0.85 -15.67
C PHE A 53 3.49 0.27 -14.69
N GLU A 54 4.15 -0.06 -13.58
CA GLU A 54 4.29 0.77 -12.37
C GLU A 54 2.99 0.91 -11.57
N SER A 55 3.07 0.61 -10.26
CA SER A 55 1.90 0.63 -9.37
C SER A 55 1.25 2.01 -9.32
N GLY A 56 2.04 3.08 -9.22
CA GLY A 56 1.53 4.45 -9.21
C GLY A 56 0.86 4.86 -10.53
N ALA A 57 1.41 4.47 -11.67
CA ALA A 57 0.82 4.77 -12.97
C ALA A 57 -0.50 4.01 -13.18
N ILE A 58 -0.55 2.73 -12.78
CA ILE A 58 -1.78 1.93 -12.80
C ILE A 58 -2.86 2.59 -11.92
N LEU A 59 -2.49 3.01 -10.71
CA LEU A 59 -3.37 3.70 -9.79
C LEU A 59 -3.93 5.01 -10.39
N MET A 60 -3.08 5.85 -10.98
CA MET A 60 -3.51 7.09 -11.63
C MET A 60 -4.39 6.83 -12.86
N TYR A 61 -4.07 5.83 -13.66
CA TYR A 61 -4.89 5.42 -14.81
C TYR A 61 -6.30 4.98 -14.40
N LEU A 62 -6.42 4.12 -13.38
CA LEU A 62 -7.71 3.66 -12.88
C LEU A 62 -8.52 4.80 -12.27
N ALA A 63 -7.87 5.72 -11.55
CA ALA A 63 -8.53 6.88 -10.97
C ALA A 63 -9.03 7.88 -12.04
N ASP A 64 -8.32 8.04 -13.15
CA ASP A 64 -8.78 8.87 -14.28
C ASP A 64 -9.92 8.16 -15.03
N LYS A 65 -9.76 6.85 -15.33
CA LYS A 65 -10.76 6.05 -16.07
C LYS A 65 -12.12 5.95 -15.37
N TYR A 66 -12.12 5.77 -14.05
CA TYR A 66 -13.34 5.57 -13.27
C TYR A 66 -13.82 6.86 -12.55
N GLY A 67 -13.23 8.00 -12.88
CA GLY A 67 -13.57 9.31 -12.33
C GLY A 67 -12.87 9.60 -11.00
N GLY A 68 -12.59 10.88 -10.77
CA GLY A 68 -11.94 11.37 -9.55
C GLY A 68 -10.77 12.32 -9.80
N LEU A 69 -10.27 12.37 -11.04
CA LEU A 69 -9.12 13.19 -11.45
C LEU A 69 -9.47 14.24 -12.51
N ASP A 70 -10.70 14.74 -12.52
CA ASP A 70 -11.27 15.48 -13.66
C ASP A 70 -10.63 16.86 -13.94
N THR A 71 -9.81 17.37 -13.02
CA THR A 71 -9.10 18.66 -13.16
C THR A 71 -7.60 18.49 -12.97
N PRO A 72 -6.76 19.37 -13.57
CA PRO A 72 -5.32 19.39 -13.31
C PRO A 72 -4.97 19.50 -11.83
N ALA A 73 -5.74 20.28 -11.06
CA ALA A 73 -5.55 20.41 -9.61
C ALA A 73 -5.79 19.09 -8.86
N LYS A 74 -6.89 18.38 -9.17
CA LYS A 74 -7.16 17.06 -8.57
C LYS A 74 -6.09 16.03 -8.93
N ARG A 75 -5.62 16.04 -10.20
CA ARG A 75 -4.50 15.20 -10.65
C ARG A 75 -3.21 15.51 -9.88
N ALA A 76 -2.89 16.77 -9.66
CA ALA A 76 -1.70 17.18 -8.91
C ALA A 76 -1.78 16.78 -7.43
N GLU A 77 -2.95 16.96 -6.80
CA GLU A 77 -3.18 16.57 -5.40
C GLU A 77 -3.03 15.06 -5.17
N ALA A 78 -3.61 14.24 -6.04
CA ALA A 78 -3.41 12.79 -5.98
C ALA A 78 -1.97 12.38 -6.36
N GLY A 79 -1.50 12.91 -7.49
CA GLY A 79 -0.22 12.54 -8.10
C GLY A 79 0.97 12.81 -7.20
N LYS A 80 0.99 13.93 -6.45
CA LYS A 80 2.10 14.22 -5.52
C LYS A 80 2.28 13.13 -4.46
N TRP A 81 1.18 12.59 -3.93
CA TRP A 81 1.22 11.52 -2.93
C TRP A 81 1.57 10.17 -3.53
N VAL A 82 1.05 9.87 -4.74
CA VAL A 82 1.41 8.64 -5.46
C VAL A 82 2.91 8.62 -5.79
N VAL A 83 3.44 9.72 -6.34
CA VAL A 83 4.87 9.86 -6.65
C VAL A 83 5.70 9.82 -5.37
N TRP A 84 5.28 10.51 -4.30
CA TRP A 84 5.97 10.44 -3.01
C TRP A 84 5.99 9.03 -2.44
N ALA A 85 4.89 8.27 -2.57
CA ALA A 85 4.82 6.88 -2.12
C ALA A 85 5.86 6.02 -2.84
N ASN A 86 5.92 6.09 -4.18
CA ASN A 86 6.86 5.28 -4.96
C ASN A 86 8.32 5.74 -4.84
N ALA A 87 8.58 7.04 -4.80
CA ALA A 87 9.94 7.58 -4.88
C ALA A 87 10.60 7.85 -3.53
N SER A 88 9.80 8.06 -2.47
CA SER A 88 10.31 8.52 -1.17
C SER A 88 9.88 7.64 -0.01
N LEU A 89 8.63 7.16 0.01
CA LEU A 89 8.16 6.29 1.10
C LEU A 89 8.67 4.86 0.94
N ASP A 90 8.67 4.32 -0.28
CA ASP A 90 9.16 2.97 -0.58
C ASP A 90 10.53 2.65 0.05
N PRO A 91 11.62 3.42 -0.19
CA PRO A 91 12.92 3.13 0.42
C PRO A 91 12.98 3.35 1.95
N ILE A 92 11.98 4.04 2.52
CA ILE A 92 11.82 4.14 3.98
C ILE A 92 11.12 2.88 4.52
N CYS A 93 10.11 2.40 3.80
CA CYS A 93 9.40 1.17 4.14
C CYS A 93 10.28 -0.08 4.00
N PHE A 94 11.10 -0.13 2.95
CA PHE A 94 11.89 -1.29 2.56
C PHE A 94 13.35 -0.90 2.32
N LYS A 95 14.23 -1.35 3.21
CA LYS A 95 15.67 -1.22 3.04
C LYS A 95 16.16 -2.37 2.18
N GLU A 96 16.66 -2.07 1.00
CA GLU A 96 17.14 -3.08 0.05
C GLU A 96 18.67 -3.14 -0.03
N ASP A 97 19.20 -4.30 -0.38
CA ASP A 97 20.60 -4.44 -0.81
C ASP A 97 20.79 -3.95 -2.26
N GLY A 98 22.04 -3.95 -2.74
CA GLY A 98 22.36 -3.55 -4.12
C GLY A 98 21.74 -4.44 -5.22
N ASN A 99 21.11 -5.56 -4.86
CA ASN A 99 20.40 -6.47 -5.76
C ASN A 99 18.87 -6.36 -5.63
N GLY A 100 18.36 -5.42 -4.83
CA GLY A 100 16.93 -5.24 -4.60
C GLY A 100 16.32 -6.25 -3.61
N ARG A 101 17.12 -6.93 -2.80
CA ARG A 101 16.58 -7.79 -1.73
C ARG A 101 16.23 -6.96 -0.53
N VAL A 102 14.98 -7.03 -0.09
CA VAL A 102 14.50 -6.39 1.13
C VAL A 102 15.16 -7.03 2.36
N LEU A 103 15.93 -6.23 3.12
CA LEU A 103 16.64 -6.64 4.33
C LEU A 103 15.94 -6.23 5.62
N GLY A 104 15.06 -5.24 5.55
CA GLY A 104 14.43 -4.68 6.73
C GLY A 104 13.57 -3.46 6.41
N THR A 105 13.14 -2.77 7.45
CA THR A 105 12.34 -1.55 7.35
C THR A 105 13.03 -0.37 8.03
N GLY A 106 12.91 0.83 7.44
CA GLY A 106 13.33 2.08 8.05
C GLY A 106 12.36 2.62 9.09
N LEU A 107 11.13 2.10 9.16
CA LEU A 107 10.14 2.52 10.17
C LEU A 107 10.58 2.14 11.60
N ALA A 108 11.56 1.25 11.75
CA ALA A 108 12.15 0.95 13.05
C ALA A 108 12.94 2.15 13.64
N ASP A 109 13.43 3.05 12.80
CA ASP A 109 14.44 4.08 13.16
C ASP A 109 13.86 5.49 13.38
N ASP A 110 12.54 5.60 13.52
CA ASP A 110 11.84 6.89 13.64
C ASP A 110 12.22 7.93 12.54
N PRO A 111 11.96 7.62 11.25
CA PRO A 111 12.34 8.50 10.15
C PRO A 111 11.54 9.82 10.15
N PRO A 112 12.18 10.98 9.90
CA PRO A 112 11.50 12.29 9.89
C PRO A 112 10.24 12.38 9.01
N PRO A 113 10.19 11.75 7.81
CA PRO A 113 8.97 11.75 6.99
C PRO A 113 7.75 11.12 7.68
N LEU A 114 7.93 10.11 8.54
CA LEU A 114 6.82 9.52 9.28
C LEU A 114 6.33 10.44 10.40
N ARG A 115 7.22 11.19 11.07
CA ARG A 115 6.81 12.26 12.01
C ARG A 115 5.99 13.35 11.31
N THR A 116 6.40 13.72 10.09
CA THR A 116 5.69 14.71 9.28
C THR A 116 4.32 14.19 8.84
N LEU A 117 4.27 12.94 8.36
CA LEU A 117 3.02 12.30 7.96
C LEU A 117 2.05 12.18 9.16
N ASP A 118 2.57 11.81 10.33
CA ASP A 118 1.77 11.73 11.55
C ASP A 118 1.16 13.08 11.93
N ALA A 119 1.95 14.15 11.89
CA ALA A 119 1.47 15.51 12.15
C ALA A 119 0.39 15.95 11.14
N LEU A 120 0.55 15.61 9.85
CA LEU A 120 -0.44 15.91 8.81
C LEU A 120 -1.75 15.12 8.98
N LEU A 121 -1.69 13.93 9.56
CA LEU A 121 -2.85 13.06 9.79
C LEU A 121 -3.54 13.34 11.14
N ALA A 122 -3.05 14.30 11.92
CA ALA A 122 -3.64 14.69 13.20
C ALA A 122 -5.02 15.36 13.03
N ASP A 123 -5.21 16.11 11.95
CA ASP A 123 -6.44 16.83 11.61
C ASP A 123 -7.12 16.32 10.33
N ARG A 124 -6.66 15.18 9.81
CA ARG A 124 -7.16 14.59 8.56
C ARG A 124 -7.50 13.12 8.68
N GLU A 125 -8.70 12.76 8.23
CA GLU A 125 -9.13 11.39 8.11
C GLU A 125 -8.34 10.64 7.03
N PHE A 126 -8.09 11.30 5.89
CA PHE A 126 -7.37 10.83 4.70
C PHE A 126 -6.36 11.87 4.21
N LEU A 127 -5.45 11.52 3.31
CA LEU A 127 -4.36 12.41 2.88
C LEU A 127 -4.84 13.73 2.26
N LEU A 128 -5.98 13.68 1.56
CA LEU A 128 -6.55 14.83 0.87
C LEU A 128 -7.63 15.57 1.67
N GLY A 129 -7.97 15.12 2.88
CA GLY A 129 -8.96 15.79 3.71
C GLY A 129 -9.72 14.87 4.66
N ASN A 130 -10.92 15.30 5.03
CA ASN A 130 -11.83 14.61 5.95
C ASN A 130 -13.06 14.11 5.19
N GLY A 131 -13.74 13.09 5.72
CA GLY A 131 -14.91 12.49 5.08
C GLY A 131 -14.56 11.45 4.02
N GLU A 132 -15.50 10.57 3.72
CA GLU A 132 -15.33 9.46 2.77
C GLU A 132 -15.05 9.93 1.33
N GLU A 133 -15.50 11.13 0.97
CA GLU A 133 -15.19 11.75 -0.32
C GLU A 133 -13.72 12.13 -0.49
N SER A 134 -12.99 12.27 0.63
CA SER A 134 -11.55 12.57 0.63
C SER A 134 -10.69 11.32 0.44
N PHE A 135 -11.25 10.11 0.59
CA PHE A 135 -10.52 8.88 0.29
C PHE A 135 -10.24 8.78 -1.21
N SER A 136 -8.97 8.62 -1.54
CA SER A 136 -8.50 8.72 -2.92
C SER A 136 -7.39 7.72 -3.24
N VAL A 137 -6.91 7.80 -4.49
CA VAL A 137 -5.76 7.03 -4.94
C VAL A 137 -4.46 7.38 -4.18
N ALA A 138 -4.37 8.58 -3.60
CA ALA A 138 -3.28 8.95 -2.70
C ALA A 138 -3.22 8.00 -1.50
N ASP A 139 -4.39 7.73 -0.91
CA ASP A 139 -4.51 6.89 0.28
C ASP A 139 -4.21 5.43 -0.03
N VAL A 140 -4.62 4.96 -1.21
CA VAL A 140 -4.27 3.62 -1.70
C VAL A 140 -2.76 3.50 -1.87
N ALA A 141 -2.09 4.46 -2.50
CA ALA A 141 -0.65 4.41 -2.73
C ALA A 141 0.15 4.41 -1.42
N VAL A 142 -0.04 5.44 -0.58
CA VAL A 142 0.68 5.57 0.70
C VAL A 142 0.29 4.47 1.67
N GLY A 143 -1.00 4.19 1.78
CA GLY A 143 -1.55 3.18 2.68
C GLY A 143 -1.05 1.78 2.38
N SER A 144 -0.93 1.41 1.10
CA SER A 144 -0.35 0.12 0.69
C SER A 144 1.08 -0.05 1.19
N TYR A 145 1.97 0.93 0.98
CA TYR A 145 3.35 0.84 1.47
C TYR A 145 3.41 0.73 3.00
N LEU A 146 2.62 1.52 3.73
CA LEU A 146 2.55 1.44 5.19
C LEU A 146 2.05 0.07 5.67
N LEU A 147 1.02 -0.50 5.02
CA LEU A 147 0.43 -1.79 5.39
C LEU A 147 1.25 -2.99 4.94
N TYR A 148 2.10 -2.85 3.94
CA TYR A 148 3.06 -3.89 3.56
C TYR A 148 4.16 -4.06 4.60
N VAL A 149 4.54 -3.02 5.35
CA VAL A 149 5.54 -3.15 6.43
C VAL A 149 5.12 -4.19 7.47
N PRO A 150 3.96 -4.10 8.16
CA PRO A 150 3.52 -5.15 9.10
C PRO A 150 3.15 -6.47 8.42
N LEU A 151 2.95 -6.49 7.09
CA LEU A 151 2.77 -7.73 6.33
C LEU A 151 4.07 -8.52 6.18
N PHE A 152 5.17 -7.83 5.84
CA PHE A 152 6.50 -8.43 5.67
C PHE A 152 7.29 -8.54 6.98
N PHE A 153 7.05 -7.63 7.92
CA PHE A 153 7.71 -7.52 9.22
C PHE A 153 6.68 -7.60 10.36
N PRO A 154 6.06 -8.78 10.59
CA PRO A 154 4.96 -8.93 11.55
C PRO A 154 5.35 -8.67 13.01
N ASP A 155 6.65 -8.58 13.32
CA ASP A 155 7.17 -8.27 14.65
C ASP A 155 7.38 -6.75 14.88
N ILE A 156 7.09 -5.90 13.89
CA ILE A 156 7.18 -4.45 14.07
C ILE A 156 6.30 -3.99 15.23
N ASN A 157 6.88 -3.17 16.11
CA ASN A 157 6.23 -2.65 17.32
C ASN A 157 6.43 -1.13 17.48
N THR A 158 6.94 -0.45 16.45
CA THR A 158 7.26 0.99 16.48
C THR A 158 6.11 1.89 16.05
N LEU A 159 5.05 1.33 15.44
CA LEU A 159 3.88 2.08 14.97
C LEU A 159 3.21 2.98 16.03
N PRO A 160 3.14 2.61 17.33
CA PRO A 160 2.59 3.48 18.38
C PRO A 160 3.31 4.82 18.55
N ARG A 161 4.53 5.00 18.00
CA ARG A 161 5.23 6.30 17.96
C ARG A 161 4.49 7.34 17.10
N TRP A 162 3.69 6.88 16.14
CA TRP A 162 2.93 7.70 15.21
C TRP A 162 1.44 7.35 15.32
N PRO A 163 0.75 7.84 16.36
CA PRO A 163 -0.62 7.44 16.66
C PRO A 163 -1.61 7.80 15.54
N ASN A 164 -1.36 8.88 14.79
CA ASN A 164 -2.23 9.30 13.68
C ASN A 164 -1.99 8.44 12.43
N VAL A 165 -0.73 8.07 12.15
CA VAL A 165 -0.41 7.07 11.12
C VAL A 165 -1.02 5.71 11.48
N GLN A 166 -0.89 5.28 12.73
CA GLN A 166 -1.48 4.03 13.22
C GLN A 166 -3.00 4.03 13.07
N ARG A 167 -3.69 5.11 13.49
CA ARG A 167 -5.13 5.31 13.27
C ARG A 167 -5.48 5.21 11.79
N TYR A 168 -4.76 5.93 10.95
CA TYR A 168 -4.97 5.95 9.51
C TYR A 168 -4.83 4.54 8.89
N MET A 169 -3.79 3.79 9.24
CA MET A 169 -3.62 2.40 8.81
C MET A 169 -4.78 1.50 9.23
N LEU A 170 -5.25 1.61 10.46
CA LEU A 170 -6.39 0.82 10.96
C LEU A 170 -7.68 1.16 10.22
N GLN A 171 -7.92 2.43 9.92
CA GLN A 171 -9.08 2.88 9.15
C GLN A 171 -9.07 2.30 7.73
N LEU A 172 -7.90 2.26 7.06
CA LEU A 172 -7.78 1.63 5.74
C LEU A 172 -8.09 0.12 5.79
N LEU A 173 -7.64 -0.57 6.84
CA LEU A 173 -7.89 -2.00 7.03
C LEU A 173 -9.36 -2.33 7.31
N GLN A 174 -10.16 -1.37 7.76
CA GLN A 174 -11.60 -1.53 7.96
C GLN A 174 -12.39 -1.40 6.65
N ARG A 175 -11.79 -0.90 5.57
CA ARG A 175 -12.48 -0.75 4.29
C ARG A 175 -12.78 -2.13 3.70
N PRO A 176 -14.04 -2.44 3.33
CA PRO A 176 -14.40 -3.74 2.73
C PRO A 176 -13.57 -4.07 1.48
N ALA A 177 -13.19 -3.05 0.71
CA ALA A 177 -12.31 -3.20 -0.44
C ALA A 177 -10.94 -3.80 -0.06
N TYR A 178 -10.35 -3.45 1.09
CA TYR A 178 -9.07 -4.03 1.49
C TYR A 178 -9.20 -5.53 1.79
N ALA A 179 -10.23 -5.92 2.54
CA ALA A 179 -10.50 -7.33 2.84
C ALA A 179 -10.78 -8.14 1.56
N LYS A 180 -11.52 -7.57 0.61
CA LYS A 180 -11.78 -8.20 -0.68
C LYS A 180 -10.50 -8.30 -1.54
N ALA A 181 -9.51 -7.42 -1.35
CA ALA A 181 -8.20 -7.45 -2.01
C ALA A 181 -7.25 -8.52 -1.49
N PHE A 182 -6.97 -8.43 -0.21
CA PHE A 182 -5.89 -9.20 0.43
C PHE A 182 -6.43 -10.44 1.14
N GLY A 183 -7.75 -10.57 1.24
CA GLY A 183 -8.46 -11.59 2.01
C GLY A 183 -8.75 -11.14 3.44
N GLU A 184 -9.91 -11.55 3.96
CA GLU A 184 -10.36 -11.23 5.34
C GLU A 184 -9.34 -11.66 6.39
N GLY A 185 -8.72 -12.84 6.24
CA GLY A 185 -7.69 -13.32 7.16
C GLY A 185 -6.45 -12.42 7.19
N THR A 186 -6.01 -11.92 6.04
CA THR A 186 -4.88 -10.98 5.95
C THR A 186 -5.25 -9.64 6.58
N ALA A 187 -6.44 -9.12 6.28
CA ALA A 187 -6.93 -7.88 6.89
C ALA A 187 -6.98 -7.98 8.42
N GLN A 188 -7.52 -9.08 8.96
CA GLN A 188 -7.58 -9.32 10.41
C GLN A 188 -6.19 -9.47 11.03
N GLN A 189 -5.29 -10.21 10.38
CA GLN A 189 -3.90 -10.33 10.85
C GLN A 189 -3.24 -8.96 10.97
N LEU A 190 -3.36 -8.13 9.92
CA LEU A 190 -2.78 -6.79 9.94
C LEU A 190 -3.42 -5.89 10.98
N GLN A 191 -4.74 -5.96 11.18
CA GLN A 191 -5.40 -5.22 12.26
C GLN A 191 -4.79 -5.58 13.62
N ASN A 192 -4.51 -6.86 13.87
CA ASN A 192 -3.90 -7.31 15.12
C ASN A 192 -2.47 -6.80 15.29
N VAL A 193 -1.66 -6.80 14.24
CA VAL A 193 -0.27 -6.29 14.27
C VAL A 193 -0.26 -4.78 14.46
N VAL A 194 -1.06 -4.05 13.67
CA VAL A 194 -1.12 -2.59 13.68
C VAL A 194 -1.73 -2.07 14.98
N SER A 195 -2.68 -2.78 15.60
CA SER A 195 -3.32 -2.35 16.86
C SER A 195 -2.46 -2.54 18.11
N ARG A 196 -1.26 -3.11 18.00
CA ARG A 196 -0.38 -3.33 19.16
C ARG A 196 -0.07 -1.99 19.82
N LYS A 197 -0.14 -1.96 21.15
CA LYS A 197 0.28 -0.82 21.95
C LYS A 197 1.79 -0.83 22.12
N ALA A 198 2.36 0.32 22.46
CA ALA A 198 3.76 0.40 22.88
C ALA A 198 3.99 -0.58 24.02
N ASP A 199 5.05 -1.38 23.91
CA ASP A 199 5.47 -2.26 24.98
C ASP A 199 5.95 -1.36 26.14
N SER A 200 5.29 -1.43 27.30
CA SER A 200 5.56 -0.53 28.44
C SER A 200 7.00 -0.66 28.97
N LYS A 201 7.71 -1.72 28.59
CA LYS A 201 9.12 -1.98 28.93
C LYS A 201 10.13 -1.20 28.08
N LEU A 202 9.74 -0.64 26.93
CA LEU A 202 10.65 0.08 26.03
C LEU A 202 10.86 1.55 26.43
N PHE A 203 10.04 2.09 27.34
CA PHE A 203 10.14 3.47 27.84
C PHE A 203 10.66 3.57 29.28
N GLY A 204 11.14 2.45 29.86
CA GLY A 204 11.60 2.36 31.25
C GLY A 204 13.11 2.48 31.48
N LEU A 205 13.89 2.95 30.50
CA LEU A 205 15.30 3.26 30.68
C LEU A 205 15.62 4.64 30.10
N PHE A 206 15.24 5.69 30.83
CA PHE A 206 15.97 6.95 30.95
C PHE A 206 15.75 7.50 32.36
#